data_AF-A0A9P0KEX3-F1
#
_entry.id   AF-A0A9P0KEX3-F1
#
_cell.length_a   1.000
_cell.length_b   1.000
_cell.length_c   1.000
_cell.angle_alpha   90.00
_cell.angle_beta   90.00
_cell.angle_gamma   90.00
#
_symmetry.space_group_name_H-M   'P 1'
#
loop_
_entity.id
_entity.type
_entity.pdbx_description
1 polymer ?
#
loop_
_entity_poly.entity_id
_entity_poly.type
_entity_poly.pdbx_seq_one_letter_code
_entity_poly.pdbx_strand_id
1 'polypeptide(L)'
;MPHVDILFNQLPKRKTQPAQVKTAIENFEECIVDVRNRIDDIINGAKSICTELKKRRRNNSSHDHRVAALEVCDNIVNYANDRFQFKDLLVAASLFFPEHFGEYCSMFPDDKLETTCLAYPELEKSRLKLSVI
;
A
#
# COMPACT_ATOMS: atom_id res chain seq x y z
N MET A 1 6.25 22.40 21.82
CA MET A 1 4.83 22.73 22.10
C MET A 1 4.26 21.49 22.78
N PRO A 2 3.92 21.54 24.07
CA PRO A 2 3.73 20.34 24.88
C PRO A 2 2.68 19.37 24.29
N HIS A 3 1.64 19.88 23.64
CA HIS A 3 0.60 19.07 23.00
C HIS A 3 1.09 18.29 21.77
N VAL A 4 2.00 18.88 20.98
CA VAL A 4 2.63 18.24 19.82
C VAL A 4 3.58 17.15 20.28
N ASP A 5 4.33 17.41 21.35
CA ASP A 5 5.28 16.47 21.93
C ASP A 5 4.57 15.25 22.57
N ILE A 6 3.42 15.48 23.21
CA ILE A 6 2.54 14.41 23.71
C ILE A 6 2.01 13.56 22.56
N LEU A 7 1.50 14.19 21.49
CA LEU A 7 1.01 13.47 20.30
C LEU A 7 2.12 12.67 19.62
N PHE A 8 3.31 13.26 19.46
CA PHE A 8 4.46 12.59 18.87
C PHE A 8 4.91 11.36 19.67
N ASN A 9 4.84 11.44 21.01
CA ASN A 9 5.16 10.32 21.89
C ASN A 9 4.05 9.27 21.98
N GLN A 10 2.79 9.65 21.71
CA GLN A 10 1.64 8.75 21.64
C GLN A 10 1.52 8.05 20.28
N LEU A 11 2.00 8.69 19.22
CA LEU A 11 2.15 8.04 17.93
C LEU A 11 3.17 6.90 18.09
N PRO A 12 2.84 5.66 17.68
CA PRO A 12 3.75 4.53 17.82
C PRO A 12 5.10 4.91 17.24
N LYS A 13 6.20 4.73 17.99
CA LYS A 13 7.55 4.88 17.44
C LYS A 13 7.66 3.94 16.25
N ARG A 14 7.58 4.51 15.06
CA ARG A 14 7.49 3.79 13.80
C ARG A 14 8.84 3.19 13.46
N LYS A 15 9.17 2.04 14.03
CA LYS A 15 10.04 1.06 13.36
C LYS A 15 9.25 0.49 12.18
N THR A 16 8.95 1.35 11.22
CA THR A 16 8.19 0.99 10.03
C THR A 16 9.15 0.25 9.12
N GLN A 17 9.00 -1.07 9.05
CA GLN A 17 9.81 -1.88 8.15
C GLN A 17 9.36 -1.61 6.71
N PRO A 18 10.26 -1.17 5.82
CA PRO A 18 9.93 -0.88 4.42
C PRO A 18 9.25 -2.03 3.68
N ALA A 19 9.70 -3.26 3.93
CA ALA A 19 9.09 -4.46 3.35
C ALA A 19 7.62 -4.63 3.78
N GLN A 20 7.32 -4.45 5.07
CA GLN A 20 5.94 -4.55 5.58
C GLN A 20 5.03 -3.47 4.98
N VAL A 21 5.56 -2.26 4.77
CA VAL A 21 4.82 -1.18 4.11
C VAL A 21 4.48 -1.56 2.68
N LYS A 22 5.47 -2.03 1.92
CA LYS A 22 5.26 -2.49 0.54
C LYS A 22 4.18 -3.56 0.48
N THR A 23 4.30 -4.63 1.27
CA THR A 23 3.31 -5.71 1.32
C THR A 23 1.93 -5.22 1.77
N ALA A 24 1.86 -4.30 2.74
CA ALA A 24 0.57 -3.76 3.16
C ALA A 24 -0.12 -2.95 2.06
N ILE A 25 0.64 -2.22 1.23
CA ILE A 25 0.13 -1.47 0.09
C ILE A 25 -0.34 -2.42 -1.01
N GLU A 26 0.44 -3.46 -1.33
CA GLU A 26 0.08 -4.49 -2.31
C GLU A 26 -1.19 -5.23 -1.89
N ASN A 27 -1.28 -5.68 -0.64
CA ASN A 27 -2.47 -6.32 -0.10
C ASN A 27 -3.69 -5.38 -0.13
N PHE A 28 -3.49 -4.09 0.13
CA PHE A 28 -4.57 -3.10 0.04
C PHE A 28 -5.09 -2.98 -1.40
N GLU A 29 -4.19 -2.87 -2.39
CA GLU A 29 -4.55 -2.85 -3.81
C GLU A 29 -5.33 -4.11 -4.20
N GLU A 30 -4.84 -5.29 -3.82
CA GLU A 30 -5.52 -6.58 -4.07
C GLU A 30 -6.91 -6.63 -3.45
N CYS A 31 -7.06 -6.19 -2.19
CA CYS A 31 -8.37 -6.16 -1.52
C CYS A 31 -9.38 -5.29 -2.26
N ILE A 32 -8.97 -4.13 -2.80
CA ILE A 32 -9.86 -3.24 -3.54
C ILE A 32 -10.25 -3.87 -4.88
N VAL A 33 -9.32 -4.55 -5.57
CA VAL A 33 -9.61 -5.30 -6.79
C VAL A 33 -10.57 -6.45 -6.51
N ASP A 34 -10.42 -7.16 -5.40
CA ASP A 34 -11.34 -8.21 -4.97
C ASP A 34 -12.76 -7.67 -4.72
N VAL A 35 -12.87 -6.52 -4.05
CA VAL A 35 -14.16 -5.83 -3.84
C VAL A 35 -14.78 -5.44 -5.18
N ARG A 36 -13.97 -4.91 -6.11
CA ARG A 36 -14.40 -4.55 -7.48
C ARG A 36 -14.93 -5.75 -8.25
N ASN A 37 -14.29 -6.92 -8.12
CA ASN A 37 -14.70 -8.15 -8.80
C ASN A 37 -16.00 -8.73 -8.21
N ARG A 38 -16.24 -8.52 -6.91
CA ARG A 38 -17.44 -8.99 -6.20
C ARG A 38 -18.56 -7.95 -6.12
N ILE A 39 -18.47 -6.88 -6.90
CA ILE A 39 -19.37 -5.72 -6.76
C ILE A 39 -20.83 -6.07 -7.03
N ASP A 40 -21.07 -6.99 -7.96
CA ASP A 40 -22.43 -7.44 -8.31
C ASP A 40 -23.06 -8.23 -7.15
N ASP A 41 -22.28 -9.05 -6.45
CA ASP A 41 -22.74 -9.79 -5.25
C ASP A 41 -23.05 -8.83 -4.10
N ILE A 42 -22.20 -7.82 -3.89
CA ILE A 42 -22.39 -6.79 -2.86
C ILE A 42 -23.66 -5.98 -3.12
N ILE A 43 -23.89 -5.56 -4.38
CA ILE A 43 -25.09 -4.82 -4.78
C ILE A 43 -26.35 -5.68 -4.59
N ASN A 44 -26.28 -6.96 -4.93
CA ASN A 44 -27.41 -7.88 -4.78
C ASN A 44 -27.71 -8.18 -3.30
N GLY A 45 -26.69 -8.36 -2.46
CA GLY A 45 -26.83 -8.49 -1.01
C GLY A 45 -27.42 -7.23 -0.37
N ALA A 46 -26.98 -6.05 -0.79
CA ALA A 46 -27.51 -4.77 -0.30
C ALA A 46 -29.00 -4.57 -0.65
N LYS A 47 -29.44 -5.02 -1.84
CA LYS A 47 -30.86 -5.01 -2.23
C LYS A 47 -31.72 -5.90 -1.34
N SER A 48 -31.22 -7.08 -0.95
CA SER A 48 -31.92 -8.00 -0.06
C SER A 48 -32.18 -7.36 1.31
N ILE A 49 -31.17 -6.69 1.87
CA ILE A 49 -31.24 -6.01 3.17
C ILE A 49 -32.13 -4.75 3.13
N CYS A 50 -32.08 -3.98 2.02
CA CYS A 50 -32.83 -2.72 1.89
C CYS A 50 -34.32 -2.88 1.55
N THR A 51 -34.86 -4.09 1.44
CA THR A 51 -36.30 -4.30 1.22
C THR A 51 -37.16 -3.81 2.39
N GLU A 52 -36.59 -3.66 3.60
CA GLU A 52 -37.30 -3.12 4.79
C GLU A 52 -37.30 -1.58 4.90
N LEU A 53 -36.43 -0.87 4.18
CA LEU A 53 -36.29 0.60 4.28
C LEU A 53 -36.88 1.32 3.05
N LYS A 54 -38.12 0.98 2.68
CA LYS A 54 -38.84 1.68 1.62
C LYS A 54 -39.37 3.03 2.10
N LYS A 55 -38.65 4.12 1.77
CA LYS A 55 -39.17 5.42 1.28
C LYS A 55 -38.16 6.54 1.54
N ARG A 56 -37.19 6.73 0.63
CA ARG A 56 -36.58 8.03 0.25
C ARG A 56 -35.22 7.77 -0.40
N ARG A 57 -35.19 7.48 -1.69
CA ARG A 57 -34.15 8.02 -2.57
C ARG A 57 -34.57 7.84 -4.03
N ARG A 58 -34.54 8.96 -4.74
CA ARG A 58 -34.92 9.14 -6.14
C ARG A 58 -34.04 8.28 -7.06
N ASN A 59 -34.67 7.61 -8.02
CA ASN A 59 -34.32 7.49 -9.45
C ASN A 59 -32.88 7.22 -9.93
N ASN A 60 -31.95 6.74 -9.12
CA ASN A 60 -30.72 6.16 -9.70
C ASN A 60 -30.98 4.69 -9.99
N SER A 61 -30.81 4.30 -11.25
CA SER A 61 -30.96 2.91 -11.66
C SER A 61 -29.90 2.05 -10.96
N SER A 62 -30.17 0.77 -10.74
CA SER A 62 -29.16 -0.16 -10.22
C SER A 62 -27.88 -0.18 -11.08
N HIS A 63 -27.99 0.23 -12.34
CA HIS A 63 -26.88 0.37 -13.26
C HIS A 63 -25.98 1.56 -12.86
N ASP A 64 -26.56 2.71 -12.51
CA ASP A 64 -25.82 3.92 -12.11
C ASP A 64 -25.01 3.69 -10.82
N HIS A 65 -25.58 2.94 -9.87
CA HIS A 65 -24.88 2.57 -8.63
C HIS A 65 -23.71 1.61 -8.88
N ARG A 66 -23.88 0.68 -9.83
CA ARG A 66 -22.80 -0.22 -10.22
C ARG A 66 -21.65 0.53 -10.88
N VAL A 67 -21.96 1.40 -11.84
CA VAL A 67 -20.95 2.21 -12.54
C VAL A 67 -20.20 3.11 -11.54
N ALA A 68 -20.91 3.81 -10.67
CA ALA A 68 -20.29 4.65 -9.65
C ALA A 68 -19.40 3.85 -8.68
N ALA A 69 -19.82 2.66 -8.26
CA ALA A 69 -19.04 1.82 -7.35
C ALA A 69 -17.75 1.30 -8.01
N LEU A 70 -17.82 0.91 -9.29
CA LEU A 70 -16.63 0.54 -10.07
C LEU A 70 -15.66 1.72 -10.20
N GLU A 71 -16.17 2.91 -10.53
CA GLU A 71 -15.36 4.13 -10.66
C GLU A 71 -14.70 4.51 -9.33
N VAL A 72 -15.38 4.32 -8.20
CA VAL A 72 -14.80 4.55 -6.87
C VAL A 72 -13.67 3.57 -6.59
N CYS A 73 -13.84 2.27 -6.89
CA CYS A 73 -12.77 1.27 -6.73
C CYS A 73 -11.55 1.63 -7.60
N ASP A 74 -11.77 1.98 -8.87
CA ASP A 74 -10.71 2.34 -9.80
C ASP A 74 -9.95 3.60 -9.32
N ASN A 75 -10.67 4.62 -8.85
CA ASN A 75 -10.07 5.83 -8.29
C ASN A 75 -9.25 5.55 -7.02
N ILE A 76 -9.74 4.70 -6.11
CA ILE A 76 -8.99 4.34 -4.88
C ILE A 76 -7.67 3.67 -5.24
N VAL A 77 -7.68 2.73 -6.19
CA VAL A 77 -6.46 2.05 -6.65
C VAL A 77 -5.50 3.04 -7.31
N ASN A 78 -6.01 3.91 -8.18
CA ASN A 78 -5.18 4.93 -8.83
C ASN A 78 -4.54 5.88 -7.82
N TYR A 79 -5.29 6.38 -6.84
CA TYR A 79 -4.74 7.24 -5.79
C TYR A 79 -3.76 6.52 -4.88
N ALA A 80 -3.96 5.24 -4.60
CA ALA A 80 -3.00 4.43 -3.86
C ALA A 80 -1.69 4.30 -4.65
N ASN A 81 -1.78 3.95 -5.94
CA ASN A 81 -0.62 3.86 -6.82
C ASN A 81 0.14 5.18 -6.92
N ASP A 82 -0.53 6.30 -7.13
CA ASP A 82 0.11 7.62 -7.22
C ASP A 82 0.80 7.99 -5.89
N ARG A 83 0.12 7.76 -4.77
CA ARG A 83 0.64 8.10 -3.44
C ARG A 83 1.83 7.23 -3.04
N PHE A 84 1.85 5.98 -3.50
CA PHE A 84 2.83 4.97 -3.13
C PHE A 84 3.71 4.50 -4.30
N GLN A 85 3.82 5.29 -5.36
CA GLN A 85 4.60 4.99 -6.56
C GLN A 85 6.07 4.62 -6.27
N PHE A 86 6.60 5.09 -5.13
CA PHE A 86 7.98 4.85 -4.70
C PHE A 86 8.10 3.78 -3.61
N LYS A 87 7.13 2.86 -3.50
CA LYS A 87 7.16 1.76 -2.52
C LYS A 87 8.40 0.87 -2.65
N ASP A 88 8.89 0.62 -3.87
CA ASP A 88 10.14 -0.11 -4.12
C ASP A 88 11.38 0.69 -3.73
N LEU A 89 11.36 2.01 -3.94
CA LEU A 89 12.45 2.90 -3.53
C LEU A 89 12.61 2.93 -2.02
N LEU A 90 11.52 2.79 -1.27
CA LEU A 90 11.56 2.71 0.19
C LEU A 90 12.27 1.44 0.65
N VAL A 91 12.05 0.31 -0.03
CA VAL A 91 12.77 -0.95 0.24
C VAL A 91 14.24 -0.81 -0.11
N ALA A 92 14.55 -0.16 -1.24
CA ALA A 92 15.92 0.11 -1.66
C ALA A 92 16.67 1.02 -0.68
N ALA A 93 16.04 2.10 -0.23
CA ALA A 93 16.61 3.01 0.76
C ALA A 93 16.93 2.30 2.09
N SER A 94 16.19 1.22 2.41
CA SER A 94 16.43 0.44 3.63
C SER A 94 17.79 -0.26 3.66
N LEU A 95 18.42 -0.49 2.49
CA LEU A 95 19.81 -0.97 2.42
C LEU A 95 20.81 0.04 2.96
N PHE A 96 20.47 1.32 3.00
CA PHE A 96 21.37 2.38 3.44
C PHE A 96 21.08 2.86 4.87
N PHE A 97 20.21 2.16 5.60
CA PHE A 97 19.91 2.46 7.00
C PHE A 97 21.10 2.04 7.87
N PRO A 98 21.76 2.99 8.57
CA PRO A 98 22.97 2.72 9.34
C PRO A 98 22.76 1.68 10.44
N GLU A 99 21.53 1.56 10.95
CA GLU A 99 21.15 0.61 11.99
C GLU A 99 21.37 -0.84 11.57
N HIS A 100 21.32 -1.13 10.27
CA HIS A 100 21.46 -2.48 9.72
C HIS A 100 22.89 -2.82 9.27
N PHE A 101 23.81 -1.86 9.22
CA PHE A 101 25.19 -2.11 8.73
C PHE A 101 25.93 -3.16 9.56
N GLY A 102 25.70 -3.18 10.88
CA GLY A 102 26.28 -4.22 11.74
C GLY A 102 25.77 -5.63 11.42
N GLU A 103 24.52 -5.75 10.96
CA GLU A 103 23.91 -7.03 10.56
C GLU A 103 24.44 -7.48 9.19
N TYR A 104 24.72 -6.54 8.29
CA TYR A 104 25.20 -6.80 6.93
C TYR A 104 26.57 -7.46 6.87
N CYS A 105 27.46 -7.18 7.83
CA CYS A 105 28.75 -7.87 7.95
C CYS A 105 28.57 -9.39 8.21
N SER A 106 27.46 -9.78 8.86
CA SER A 106 27.17 -11.18 9.16
C SER A 106 26.35 -11.87 8.07
N MET A 107 25.32 -11.19 7.55
CA MET A 107 24.43 -11.70 6.52
C MET A 107 23.84 -10.52 5.74
N PHE A 108 24.29 -10.38 4.50
CA PHE A 108 23.85 -9.31 3.62
C PHE A 108 22.47 -9.65 3.00
N PRO A 109 21.49 -8.72 2.99
CA PRO A 109 20.16 -8.96 2.42
C PRO A 109 20.18 -8.88 0.89
N ASP A 110 20.51 -10.00 0.26
CA ASP A 110 20.60 -10.11 -1.21
C ASP A 110 19.23 -9.89 -1.91
N ASP A 111 18.13 -10.19 -1.23
CA ASP A 111 16.74 -9.97 -1.65
C ASP A 111 16.41 -8.48 -1.85
N LYS A 112 16.82 -7.65 -0.88
CA LYS A 112 16.67 -6.19 -0.96
C LYS A 112 17.57 -5.59 -2.02
N LEU A 113 18.77 -6.14 -2.20
CA LEU A 113 19.70 -5.72 -3.25
C LEU A 113 19.14 -6.00 -4.65
N GLU A 114 18.54 -7.17 -4.85
CA GLU A 114 17.89 -7.48 -6.12
C GLU A 114 16.72 -6.54 -6.42
N THR A 115 15.86 -6.29 -5.42
CA THR A 115 14.77 -5.31 -5.54
C THR A 115 15.31 -3.91 -5.89
N THR A 116 16.46 -3.54 -5.33
CA THR A 116 17.12 -2.25 -5.59
C THR A 116 17.67 -2.14 -7.01
N CYS A 117 18.30 -3.20 -7.52
CA CYS A 117 18.79 -3.24 -8.90
C CYS A 117 17.64 -3.24 -9.91
N LEU A 118 16.49 -3.83 -9.57
CA LEU A 118 15.28 -3.75 -10.40
C LEU A 118 14.71 -2.31 -10.43
N ALA A 119 14.69 -1.64 -9.27
CA ALA A 119 14.21 -0.26 -9.17
C ALA A 119 15.17 0.76 -9.80
N TYR A 120 16.48 0.48 -9.80
CA TYR A 120 17.52 1.32 -10.40
C TYR A 120 18.47 0.48 -11.28
N PRO A 121 18.14 0.29 -12.57
CA PRO A 121 18.95 -0.52 -13.49
C PRO A 121 20.37 0.01 -13.70
N GLU A 122 20.58 1.31 -13.43
CA GLU A 122 21.87 1.99 -13.54
C GLU A 122 22.84 1.63 -12.40
N LEU A 123 22.34 1.04 -11.31
CA LEU A 123 23.17 0.68 -10.17
C LEU A 123 23.85 -0.68 -10.38
N GLU A 124 25.18 -0.67 -10.23
CA GLU A 124 25.99 -1.88 -10.36
C GLU A 124 25.95 -2.71 -9.06
N LYS A 125 25.35 -3.91 -9.13
CA LYS A 125 25.12 -4.83 -8.00
C LYS A 125 26.40 -5.14 -7.21
N SER A 126 27.51 -5.37 -7.90
CA SER A 126 28.83 -5.68 -7.32
C SER A 126 29.37 -4.52 -6.48
N ARG A 127 29.22 -3.29 -6.98
CA ARG A 127 29.69 -2.07 -6.30
C ARG A 127 28.85 -1.72 -5.09
N LEU A 128 27.53 -1.88 -5.19
CA LEU A 128 26.61 -1.67 -4.07
C LEU A 128 26.92 -2.58 -2.89
N LYS A 129 27.17 -3.88 -3.14
CA LYS A 129 27.50 -4.85 -2.09
C LYS A 129 28.81 -4.49 -1.38
N LEU A 130 29.82 -4.04 -2.14
CA LEU A 130 31.14 -3.67 -1.60
C LEU A 130 31.14 -2.32 -0.86
N SER A 131 30.22 -1.41 -1.16
CA SER A 131 30.15 -0.09 -0.50
C SER A 131 29.33 -0.07 0.78
N VAL A 132 28.48 -1.07 0.98
CA VAL A 132 27.55 -1.18 2.12
C VAL A 132 28.07 -2.15 3.19
N ILE A 133 28.93 -3.12 2.82
CA ILE A 133 29.67 -4.00 3.72
C ILE A 133 30.98 -3.32 4.14
#